data_AF-A0A2D9H7A0-F1
#
_entry.id   AF-A0A2D9H7A0-F1
#
_cell.length_a   1.000
_cell.length_b   1.000
_cell.length_c   1.000
_cell.angle_alpha   90.00
_cell.angle_beta   90.00
_cell.angle_gamma   90.00
#
_symmetry.space_group_name_H-M   'P 1'
#
loop_
_entity.id
_entity.type
_entity.pdbx_description
1 polymer ?
#
loop_
_entity_poly.entity_id
_entity_poly.type
_entity_poly.pdbx_seq_one_letter_code
_entity_poly.pdbx_strand_id
1 'polypeptide(L)'
;MTEEQLAFDIEAMLHESAVEAAPEWSGAPLAFTTAYWTPPNLEAAHEHWQFLHKLDQSRTQSRMWHRAIAVPGRVAVGDHGFDLFTADLRCEPWTHGEAHGGCQCVGDLIYQAICEPDGWHVIASDENSAVEGWHDHAFPGWRELPIVPARLRSVDQPGLSKAAKKWIAEHYPPPMQVIGAPVITERSSGGTRHVPGRSPWAGYDIAHTAVERDRRISQRRSNAVPREPTRPPTTSLGPALGA
;
A
#
# COMPACT_ATOMS: atom_id res chain seq x y z
N MET A 1 -35.58 -30.59 -2.62
CA MET A 1 -35.34 -29.14 -2.68
C MET A 1 -35.58 -28.60 -1.28
N THR A 2 -34.59 -27.98 -0.66
CA THR A 2 -34.68 -27.43 0.71
C THR A 2 -35.21 -26.00 0.67
N GLU A 3 -35.77 -25.51 1.78
CA GLU A 3 -36.22 -24.10 1.89
C GLU A 3 -35.06 -23.12 1.64
N GLU A 4 -33.84 -23.47 2.05
CA GLU A 4 -32.63 -22.69 1.78
C GLU A 4 -32.31 -22.61 0.28
N GLN A 5 -32.39 -23.73 -0.46
CA GLN A 5 -32.17 -23.74 -1.90
C GLN A 5 -33.18 -22.85 -2.63
N LEU A 6 -34.45 -22.93 -2.25
CA LEU A 6 -35.51 -22.08 -2.79
C LEU A 6 -35.25 -20.59 -2.56
N ALA A 7 -34.75 -20.21 -1.38
CA ALA A 7 -34.42 -18.82 -1.07
C ALA A 7 -33.29 -18.30 -1.96
N PHE A 8 -32.21 -19.09 -2.14
CA PHE A 8 -31.12 -18.74 -3.05
C PHE A 8 -31.58 -18.60 -4.51
N ASP A 9 -32.43 -19.51 -4.98
CA ASP A 9 -32.94 -19.49 -6.36
C ASP A 9 -33.82 -18.26 -6.60
N ILE A 10 -34.67 -17.88 -5.64
CA ILE A 10 -35.49 -16.66 -5.71
C ILE A 10 -34.61 -15.41 -5.71
N GLU A 11 -33.59 -15.34 -4.85
CA GLU A 11 -32.66 -14.21 -4.82
C GLU A 11 -31.86 -14.05 -6.13
N ALA A 12 -31.50 -15.16 -6.77
CA ALA A 12 -30.85 -15.16 -8.08
C ALA A 12 -31.79 -14.63 -9.16
N MET A 13 -33.04 -15.12 -9.23
CA MET A 13 -34.03 -14.64 -10.20
C MET A 13 -34.37 -13.14 -10.02
N LEU A 14 -34.51 -12.69 -8.77
CA LEU A 14 -34.74 -11.27 -8.47
C LEU A 14 -33.56 -10.40 -8.90
N HIS A 15 -32.33 -10.93 -8.74
CA HIS A 15 -31.14 -10.23 -9.16
C HIS A 15 -31.03 -10.13 -10.69
N GLU A 16 -31.28 -11.22 -11.42
CA GLU A 16 -31.30 -11.24 -12.89
C GLU A 16 -32.31 -10.23 -13.45
N SER A 17 -33.54 -10.23 -12.91
CA SER A 17 -34.57 -9.26 -13.31
C SER A 17 -34.15 -7.81 -13.02
N ALA A 18 -33.45 -7.56 -11.90
CA ALA A 18 -32.93 -6.23 -11.60
C ALA A 18 -31.84 -5.79 -12.58
N VAL A 19 -30.96 -6.70 -13.00
CA VAL A 19 -29.92 -6.43 -14.00
C VAL A 19 -30.55 -6.13 -15.37
N GLU A 20 -31.54 -6.92 -15.80
CA GLU A 20 -32.27 -6.69 -17.07
C GLU A 20 -33.01 -5.35 -17.09
N ALA A 21 -33.54 -4.92 -15.94
CA ALA A 21 -34.25 -3.64 -15.81
C ALA A 21 -33.31 -2.44 -15.61
N ALA A 22 -32.01 -2.65 -15.44
CA ALA A 22 -31.07 -1.58 -15.20
C ALA A 22 -30.92 -0.68 -16.45
N PRO A 23 -30.85 0.65 -16.29
CA PRO A 23 -30.58 1.54 -17.40
C PRO A 23 -29.18 1.31 -17.98
N GLU A 24 -28.97 1.71 -19.23
CA GLU A 24 -27.65 1.66 -19.87
C GLU A 24 -26.63 2.48 -19.05
N TRP A 25 -25.48 1.86 -18.77
CA TRP A 25 -24.41 2.49 -18.02
C TRP A 25 -23.74 3.62 -18.82
N SER A 26 -23.56 4.78 -18.19
CA SER A 26 -22.98 5.99 -18.83
C SER A 26 -21.83 6.63 -18.02
N GLY A 27 -21.36 5.97 -16.96
CA GLY A 27 -20.26 6.46 -16.12
C GLY A 27 -18.87 6.02 -16.62
N ALA A 28 -17.90 5.94 -15.70
CA ALA A 28 -16.55 5.48 -16.02
C ALA A 28 -16.56 4.05 -16.59
N PRO A 29 -15.58 3.65 -17.43
CA PRO A 29 -15.54 2.33 -18.03
C PRO A 29 -15.69 1.20 -17.02
N LEU A 30 -16.51 0.19 -17.33
CA LEU A 30 -16.63 -1.06 -16.58
C LEU A 30 -15.48 -2.02 -16.88
N ALA A 31 -14.27 -1.47 -16.98
CA ALA A 31 -13.03 -2.16 -17.32
C ALA A 31 -11.84 -1.31 -16.85
N PHE A 32 -10.63 -1.84 -16.97
CA PHE A 32 -9.42 -1.06 -16.77
C PHE A 32 -9.37 0.16 -17.71
N THR A 33 -8.93 1.31 -17.20
CA THR A 33 -8.71 2.52 -18.00
C THR A 33 -7.52 3.31 -17.48
N THR A 34 -6.77 3.94 -18.38
CA THR A 34 -5.72 4.91 -18.04
C THR A 34 -6.21 6.36 -18.12
N ALA A 35 -7.44 6.58 -18.61
CA ALA A 35 -8.02 7.91 -18.69
C ALA A 35 -8.34 8.43 -17.28
N TYR A 36 -8.27 9.75 -17.11
CA TYR A 36 -8.70 10.39 -15.88
C TYR A 36 -10.21 10.22 -15.67
N TRP A 37 -10.56 9.78 -14.46
CA TRP A 37 -11.93 9.78 -13.95
C TRP A 37 -11.90 10.22 -12.51
N THR A 38 -12.92 10.98 -12.10
CA THR A 38 -13.04 11.42 -10.71
C THR A 38 -13.21 10.21 -9.79
N PRO A 39 -12.77 10.29 -8.51
CA PRO A 39 -12.94 9.20 -7.55
C PRO A 39 -14.39 8.71 -7.43
N PRO A 40 -15.43 9.57 -7.40
CA PRO A 40 -16.83 9.11 -7.39
C PRO A 40 -17.23 8.33 -8.64
N ASN A 41 -16.71 8.68 -9.83
CA ASN A 41 -17.03 7.96 -11.06
C ASN A 41 -16.40 6.56 -11.09
N LEU A 42 -15.17 6.41 -10.56
CA LEU A 42 -14.52 5.11 -10.42
C LEU A 42 -15.22 4.23 -9.36
N GLU A 43 -15.61 4.82 -8.23
CA GLU A 43 -16.41 4.14 -7.20
C GLU A 43 -17.74 3.64 -7.77
N ALA A 44 -18.49 4.51 -8.46
CA ALA A 44 -19.76 4.15 -9.07
C ALA A 44 -19.62 3.06 -10.15
N ALA A 45 -18.56 3.10 -10.95
CA ALA A 45 -18.29 2.05 -11.95
C ALA A 45 -18.02 0.70 -11.26
N HIS A 46 -17.20 0.68 -10.22
CA HIS A 46 -16.91 -0.55 -9.47
C HIS A 46 -18.16 -1.10 -8.77
N GLU A 47 -18.96 -0.24 -8.13
CA GLU A 47 -20.24 -0.62 -7.53
C GLU A 47 -21.23 -1.17 -8.56
N HIS A 48 -21.31 -0.55 -9.75
CA HIS A 48 -22.16 -1.03 -10.84
C HIS A 48 -21.69 -2.38 -11.38
N TRP A 49 -20.38 -2.58 -11.53
CA TRP A 49 -19.83 -3.89 -11.90
C TRP A 49 -20.17 -4.95 -10.84
N GLN A 50 -20.02 -4.63 -9.55
CA GLN A 50 -20.42 -5.55 -8.46
C GLN A 50 -21.91 -5.88 -8.48
N PHE A 51 -22.74 -4.90 -8.85
CA PHE A 51 -24.16 -5.13 -9.09
C PHE A 51 -24.34 -6.13 -10.23
N LEU A 52 -23.76 -5.92 -11.42
CA LEU A 52 -23.91 -6.85 -12.56
C LEU A 52 -23.36 -8.26 -12.29
N HIS A 53 -22.36 -8.38 -11.42
CA HIS A 53 -21.61 -9.61 -11.18
C HIS A 53 -21.73 -10.08 -9.72
N LYS A 54 -22.92 -10.02 -9.11
CA LYS A 54 -23.19 -10.27 -7.67
C LYS A 54 -22.53 -11.54 -7.07
N LEU A 55 -22.24 -12.57 -7.88
CA LEU A 55 -21.59 -13.82 -7.47
C LEU A 55 -20.05 -13.78 -7.51
N ASP A 56 -19.47 -12.72 -8.06
CA ASP A 56 -18.05 -12.50 -8.25
C ASP A 56 -17.64 -11.16 -7.65
N GLN A 57 -17.30 -11.18 -6.36
CA GLN A 57 -16.78 -10.01 -5.65
C GLN A 57 -15.26 -9.90 -5.77
N SER A 58 -14.63 -10.71 -6.63
CA SER A 58 -13.17 -10.72 -6.70
C SER A 58 -12.67 -9.47 -7.44
N ARG A 59 -11.85 -8.69 -6.74
CA ARG A 59 -11.16 -7.52 -7.29
C ARG A 59 -10.29 -7.88 -8.50
N THR A 60 -9.84 -9.13 -8.56
CA THR A 60 -9.08 -9.67 -9.69
C THR A 60 -9.94 -9.89 -10.92
N GLN A 61 -11.20 -10.31 -10.81
CA GLN A 61 -12.01 -10.55 -12.01
C GLN A 61 -12.54 -9.26 -12.64
N SER A 62 -12.81 -8.21 -11.86
CA SER A 62 -13.24 -6.92 -12.42
C SER A 62 -12.15 -6.24 -13.25
N ARG A 63 -10.87 -6.38 -12.85
CA ARG A 63 -9.73 -5.62 -13.43
C ARG A 63 -9.91 -4.10 -13.36
N MET A 64 -10.90 -3.62 -12.61
CA MET A 64 -11.26 -2.22 -12.53
C MET A 64 -10.51 -1.51 -11.41
N TRP A 65 -10.43 -0.19 -11.51
CA TRP A 65 -10.01 0.63 -10.37
C TRP A 65 -11.02 0.48 -9.24
N HIS A 66 -10.51 0.15 -8.06
CA HIS A 66 -11.27 0.18 -6.81
C HIS A 66 -10.42 0.78 -5.71
N ARG A 67 -11.07 1.26 -4.64
CA ARG A 67 -10.36 1.86 -3.51
C ARG A 67 -9.29 0.94 -2.94
N ALA A 68 -8.10 1.51 -2.70
CA ALA A 68 -7.05 0.82 -1.98
C ALA A 68 -7.49 0.58 -0.53
N ILE A 69 -7.27 -0.63 -0.01
CA ILE A 69 -7.75 -1.04 1.32
C ILE A 69 -6.91 -0.42 2.44
N ALA A 70 -5.61 -0.22 2.17
CA ALA A 70 -4.63 0.09 3.19
C ALA A 70 -4.43 1.59 3.43
N VAL A 71 -5.27 2.43 2.80
CA VAL A 71 -5.20 3.89 2.82
C VAL A 71 -6.61 4.44 3.02
N PRO A 72 -6.82 5.38 3.97
CA PRO A 72 -8.11 6.06 4.12
C PRO A 72 -8.48 6.78 2.81
N GLY A 73 -9.71 6.62 2.35
CA GLY A 73 -10.24 7.38 1.21
C GLY A 73 -10.63 8.80 1.63
N ARG A 74 -10.69 9.70 0.64
CA ARG A 74 -11.21 11.07 0.75
C ARG A 74 -10.44 11.91 1.76
N VAL A 75 -9.11 11.74 1.79
CA VAL A 75 -8.23 12.52 2.67
C VAL A 75 -8.06 13.90 2.08
N ALA A 76 -8.27 14.95 2.87
CA ALA A 76 -8.06 16.33 2.47
C ALA A 76 -6.84 16.90 3.21
N VAL A 77 -5.94 17.55 2.46
CA VAL A 77 -4.71 18.15 2.93
C VAL A 77 -4.55 19.53 2.29
N GLY A 78 -4.90 20.57 3.03
CA GLY A 78 -4.98 21.92 2.46
C GLY A 78 -5.99 21.96 1.32
N ASP A 79 -5.57 22.43 0.16
CA ASP A 79 -6.38 22.48 -1.06
C ASP A 79 -6.31 21.18 -1.89
N HIS A 80 -5.56 20.18 -1.43
CA HIS A 80 -5.34 18.91 -2.14
C HIS A 80 -6.14 17.77 -1.52
N GLY A 81 -6.84 16.99 -2.35
CA GLY A 81 -7.38 15.69 -1.99
C GLY A 81 -6.37 14.57 -2.22
N PHE A 82 -6.50 13.47 -1.49
CA PHE A 82 -5.74 12.26 -1.73
C PHE A 82 -6.66 11.04 -1.74
N ASP A 83 -6.74 10.44 -2.93
CA ASP A 83 -7.51 9.24 -3.17
C ASP A 83 -6.64 8.19 -3.85
N LEU A 84 -6.46 7.04 -3.19
CA LEU A 84 -5.68 5.93 -3.73
C LEU A 84 -6.59 4.78 -4.20
N PHE A 85 -6.36 4.35 -5.43
CA PHE A 85 -7.02 3.23 -6.09
C PHE A 85 -6.00 2.15 -6.45
N THR A 86 -6.49 0.93 -6.59
CA THR A 86 -5.74 -0.23 -7.08
C THR A 86 -6.54 -0.91 -8.18
N ALA A 87 -5.84 -1.48 -9.16
CA ALA A 87 -6.41 -2.40 -10.13
C ALA A 87 -5.49 -3.61 -10.24
N ASP A 88 -6.06 -4.80 -10.10
CA ASP A 88 -5.31 -6.05 -10.22
C ASP A 88 -5.38 -6.53 -11.67
N LEU A 89 -4.30 -6.35 -12.43
CA LEU A 89 -4.23 -6.79 -13.83
C LEU A 89 -3.48 -8.12 -14.00
N ARG A 90 -3.12 -8.78 -12.89
CA ARG A 90 -2.32 -10.01 -12.92
C ARG A 90 -3.13 -11.17 -13.45
N CYS A 91 -2.52 -11.99 -14.29
CA CYS A 91 -3.11 -13.26 -14.70
C CYS A 91 -3.41 -14.14 -13.47
N GLU A 92 -4.49 -14.92 -13.53
CA GLU A 92 -4.75 -16.01 -12.60
C GLU A 92 -4.53 -17.34 -13.33
N PRO A 93 -3.32 -17.94 -13.25
CA PRO A 93 -2.97 -19.14 -14.01
C PRO A 93 -3.95 -20.31 -13.91
N TRP A 94 -4.59 -20.45 -12.76
CA TRP A 94 -5.51 -21.53 -12.45
C TRP A 94 -6.93 -21.34 -13.02
N THR A 95 -7.27 -20.17 -13.57
CA THR A 95 -8.58 -19.93 -14.21
C THR A 95 -8.57 -20.16 -15.72
N HIS A 96 -7.41 -20.49 -16.31
CA HIS A 96 -7.28 -20.82 -17.73
C HIS A 96 -7.32 -22.34 -17.95
N GLY A 97 -8.14 -22.78 -18.92
CA GLY A 97 -8.25 -24.19 -19.32
C GLY A 97 -7.10 -24.70 -20.20
N GLU A 98 -6.28 -23.81 -20.78
CA GLU A 98 -5.14 -24.15 -21.64
C GLU A 98 -3.81 -23.63 -21.07
N ALA A 99 -2.69 -24.28 -21.45
CA ALA A 99 -1.35 -23.86 -21.07
C ALA A 99 -1.05 -22.42 -21.54
N HIS A 100 -0.35 -21.64 -20.70
CA HIS A 100 0.02 -20.21 -20.84
C HIS A 100 0.78 -19.78 -22.11
N GLY A 101 0.78 -20.55 -23.19
CA GLY A 101 1.46 -20.22 -24.44
C GLY A 101 0.84 -19.04 -25.21
N GLY A 102 -0.40 -18.64 -24.90
CA GLY A 102 -1.14 -17.63 -25.68
C GLY A 102 -1.96 -16.59 -24.90
N CYS A 103 -1.87 -16.53 -23.57
CA CYS A 103 -2.65 -15.54 -22.80
C CYS A 103 -2.03 -14.14 -22.94
N GLN A 104 -2.84 -13.18 -23.39
CA GLN A 104 -2.49 -11.76 -23.49
C GLN A 104 -2.68 -11.04 -22.14
N CYS A 105 -2.55 -11.75 -21.04
CA CYS A 105 -2.73 -11.21 -19.70
C CYS A 105 -1.47 -10.40 -19.35
N VAL A 106 -1.46 -9.13 -19.75
CA VAL A 106 -0.37 -8.19 -19.52
C VAL A 106 -0.74 -7.34 -18.31
N GLY A 107 -0.09 -7.55 -17.16
CA GLY A 107 -0.40 -6.72 -16.01
C GLY A 107 0.24 -7.10 -14.69
N ASP A 108 0.22 -6.15 -13.77
CA ASP A 108 0.62 -6.27 -12.37
C ASP A 108 -0.52 -5.72 -11.47
N LEU A 109 -0.35 -5.79 -10.16
CA LEU A 109 -1.16 -4.98 -9.24
C LEU A 109 -0.66 -3.53 -9.33
N ILE A 110 -1.45 -2.67 -9.95
CA ILE A 110 -1.10 -1.27 -10.17
C ILE A 110 -1.90 -0.34 -9.26
N TYR A 111 -1.37 0.86 -9.08
CA TYR A 111 -1.87 1.85 -8.14
C TYR A 111 -2.11 3.16 -8.87
N GLN A 112 -3.15 3.88 -8.47
CA GLN A 112 -3.43 5.22 -8.96
C GLN A 112 -3.70 6.16 -7.79
N ALA A 113 -2.96 7.26 -7.72
CA ALA A 113 -3.29 8.36 -6.82
C ALA A 113 -3.98 9.46 -7.60
N ILE A 114 -5.05 10.01 -7.03
CA ILE A 114 -5.87 11.08 -7.62
C ILE A 114 -5.94 12.24 -6.62
N CYS A 115 -5.80 13.46 -7.13
CA CYS A 115 -5.98 14.69 -6.39
C CYS A 115 -7.15 15.49 -6.99
N GLU A 116 -8.28 15.46 -6.28
CA GLU A 116 -9.37 16.42 -6.47
C GLU A 116 -9.17 17.58 -5.48
N PRO A 117 -9.34 18.85 -5.89
CA PRO A 117 -9.99 19.32 -7.11
C PRO A 117 -9.05 19.55 -8.32
N ASP A 118 -7.76 19.22 -8.21
CA ASP A 118 -6.76 19.62 -9.22
C ASP A 118 -6.88 18.90 -10.57
N GLY A 119 -7.69 17.85 -10.67
CA GLY A 119 -7.75 17.01 -11.87
C GLY A 119 -6.45 16.25 -12.12
N TRP A 120 -5.61 16.09 -11.09
CA TRP A 120 -4.30 15.47 -11.18
C TRP A 120 -4.39 13.98 -10.83
N HIS A 121 -3.65 13.15 -11.57
CA HIS A 121 -3.46 11.75 -11.20
C HIS A 121 -2.08 11.22 -11.60
N VAL A 122 -1.68 10.11 -10.98
CA VAL A 122 -0.55 9.30 -11.41
C VAL A 122 -0.92 7.83 -11.33
N ILE A 123 -0.50 7.05 -12.33
CA ILE A 123 -0.57 5.58 -12.32
C ILE A 123 0.85 5.06 -12.10
N ALA A 124 1.01 4.15 -11.13
CA ALA A 124 2.28 3.58 -10.74
C ALA A 124 2.23 2.06 -10.58
N SER A 125 3.39 1.42 -10.71
CA SER A 125 3.56 -0.03 -10.53
C SER A 125 3.49 -0.50 -9.08
N ASP A 126 3.60 0.42 -8.11
CA ASP A 126 3.58 0.10 -6.70
C ASP A 126 2.98 1.25 -5.87
N GLU A 127 2.49 0.91 -4.67
CA GLU A 127 1.83 1.84 -3.77
C GLU A 127 2.72 3.02 -3.39
N ASN A 128 4.00 2.75 -3.13
CA ASN A 128 4.94 3.78 -2.69
C ASN A 128 5.12 4.83 -3.79
N SER A 129 5.34 4.40 -5.03
CA SER A 129 5.50 5.31 -6.17
C SER A 129 4.25 6.17 -6.41
N ALA A 130 3.04 5.64 -6.23
CA ALA A 130 1.81 6.43 -6.33
C ALA A 130 1.70 7.48 -5.21
N VAL A 131 2.00 7.10 -3.96
CA VAL A 131 2.03 8.01 -2.81
C VAL A 131 3.09 9.09 -3.01
N GLU A 132 4.28 8.73 -3.48
CA GLU A 132 5.38 9.65 -3.76
C GLU A 132 5.01 10.66 -4.83
N GLY A 133 4.41 10.21 -5.94
CA GLY A 133 3.93 11.11 -7.00
C GLY A 133 2.90 12.12 -6.50
N TRP A 134 2.00 11.71 -5.59
CA TRP A 134 1.06 12.65 -4.99
C TRP A 134 1.75 13.68 -4.09
N HIS A 135 2.78 13.30 -3.34
CA HIS A 135 3.55 14.26 -2.54
C HIS A 135 4.36 15.21 -3.42
N ASP A 136 4.85 14.77 -4.59
CA ASP A 136 5.48 15.67 -5.57
C ASP A 136 4.51 16.77 -6.06
N HIS A 137 3.22 16.43 -6.15
CA HIS A 137 2.15 17.36 -6.50
C HIS A 137 1.75 18.26 -5.33
N ALA A 138 1.38 17.68 -4.18
CA ALA A 138 0.77 18.39 -3.06
C ALA A 138 1.77 19.06 -2.10
N PHE A 139 3.02 18.60 -2.07
CA PHE A 139 4.07 19.12 -1.19
C PHE A 139 5.39 19.36 -1.94
N PRO A 140 5.45 20.31 -2.89
CA PRO A 140 6.71 20.65 -3.56
C PRO A 140 7.81 20.94 -2.55
N GLY A 141 8.96 20.28 -2.69
CA GLY A 141 10.08 20.41 -1.74
C GLY A 141 10.13 19.36 -0.63
N TRP A 142 9.23 18.35 -0.64
CA TRP A 142 9.21 17.34 0.42
C TRP A 142 10.41 16.40 0.35
N ARG A 143 11.02 16.21 -0.82
CA ARG A 143 12.16 15.29 -1.02
C ARG A 143 13.45 15.82 -0.39
N GLU A 144 13.52 17.11 -0.15
CA GLU A 144 14.61 17.83 0.48
C GLU A 144 14.51 17.80 2.02
N LEU A 145 13.43 17.21 2.56
CA LEU A 145 13.24 17.10 4.00
C LEU A 145 14.35 16.24 4.65
N PRO A 146 14.90 16.70 5.79
CA PRO A 146 15.83 15.89 6.54
C PRO A 146 15.26 14.51 6.93
N ILE A 147 16.04 13.46 6.70
CA ILE A 147 15.66 12.09 7.07
C ILE A 147 15.79 11.91 8.59
N VAL A 148 14.69 11.56 9.25
CA VAL A 148 14.67 11.25 10.69
C VAL A 148 15.50 9.99 10.96
N PRO A 149 16.59 10.06 11.75
CA PRO A 149 17.45 8.92 12.02
C PRO A 149 16.72 7.76 12.72
N ALA A 150 17.06 6.52 12.36
CA ALA A 150 16.40 5.33 12.90
C ALA A 150 16.52 5.23 14.43
N ARG A 151 17.63 5.72 15.00
CA ARG A 151 17.88 5.75 16.45
C ARG A 151 16.88 6.58 17.25
N LEU A 152 16.18 7.53 16.62
CA LEU A 152 15.16 8.37 17.25
C LEU A 152 13.77 7.73 17.21
N ARG A 153 13.60 6.64 16.46
CA ARG A 153 12.33 5.90 16.39
C ARG A 153 12.25 4.90 17.54
N SER A 154 11.05 4.73 18.07
CA SER A 154 10.77 3.66 19.02
C SER A 154 10.46 2.38 18.24
N VAL A 155 11.03 1.26 18.66
CA VAL A 155 10.68 -0.06 18.09
C VAL A 155 9.36 -0.56 18.71
N ASP A 156 9.11 -0.20 19.97
CA ASP A 156 8.04 -0.78 20.78
C ASP A 156 6.75 0.06 20.79
N GLN A 157 6.74 1.22 20.14
CA GLN A 157 5.60 2.13 20.15
C GLN A 157 5.22 2.53 18.73
N PRO A 158 3.92 2.42 18.37
CA PRO A 158 3.46 2.81 17.04
C PRO A 158 3.55 4.34 16.89
N GLY A 159 4.43 4.80 15.98
CA GLY A 159 4.59 6.22 15.62
C GLY A 159 5.89 6.86 16.12
N LEU A 160 5.97 8.19 15.98
CA LEU A 160 7.17 8.96 16.31
C LEU A 160 7.33 9.19 17.82
N SER A 161 8.54 8.93 18.33
CA SER A 161 8.91 9.24 19.72
C SER A 161 8.89 10.75 19.99
N LYS A 162 8.83 11.15 21.27
CA LYS A 162 8.97 12.57 21.65
C LYS A 162 10.28 13.18 21.14
N ALA A 163 11.38 12.41 21.18
CA ALA A 163 12.68 12.85 20.68
C ALA A 163 12.68 13.07 19.17
N ALA A 164 12.02 12.18 18.41
CA ALA A 164 11.85 12.35 16.96
C ALA A 164 11.02 13.60 16.63
N LYS A 165 9.89 13.82 17.33
CA LYS A 165 9.06 15.01 17.13
C LYS A 165 9.80 16.31 17.40
N LYS A 166 10.59 16.36 18.49
CA LYS A 166 11.45 17.50 18.80
C LYS A 166 12.50 17.75 17.70
N TRP A 167 13.19 16.69 17.26
CA TRP A 167 14.17 16.78 16.19
C TRP A 167 13.55 17.31 14.89
N ILE A 168 12.37 16.80 14.51
CA ILE A 168 11.63 17.26 13.32
C ILE A 168 11.33 18.76 13.41
N ALA A 169 10.79 19.23 14.54
CA ALA A 169 10.46 20.65 14.72
C ALA A 169 11.69 21.58 14.60
N GLU A 170 12.88 21.10 14.97
CA GLU A 170 14.14 21.84 14.90
C GLU A 170 14.78 21.84 13.50
N HIS A 171 14.52 20.81 12.67
CA HIS A 171 15.22 20.61 11.39
C HIS A 171 14.34 20.83 10.16
N TYR A 172 13.01 20.75 10.29
CA TYR A 172 12.11 20.90 9.15
C TYR A 172 11.84 22.38 8.87
N PRO A 173 11.80 22.80 7.60
CA PRO A 173 11.52 24.19 7.26
C PRO A 173 10.08 24.54 7.66
N PRO A 174 9.78 25.78 8.11
CA PRO A 174 8.45 26.16 8.58
C PRO A 174 7.30 25.86 7.61
N PRO A 175 7.43 26.02 6.27
CA PRO A 175 6.37 25.64 5.33
C PRO A 175 6.01 24.16 5.33
N MET A 176 6.91 23.28 5.79
CA MET A 176 6.68 21.83 5.91
C MET A 176 6.25 21.41 7.32
N GLN A 177 5.86 22.37 8.16
CA GLN A 177 5.29 22.12 9.49
C GLN A 177 3.79 22.40 9.53
N VAL A 178 3.06 21.91 8.52
CA VAL A 178 1.63 22.13 8.32
C VAL A 178 0.84 20.82 8.37
N ILE A 179 -0.48 20.90 8.60
CA ILE A 179 -1.38 19.75 8.61
C ILE A 179 -1.22 18.94 7.31
N GLY A 180 -1.06 17.63 7.43
CA GLY A 180 -0.87 16.69 6.33
C GLY A 180 0.56 16.60 5.79
N ALA A 181 1.49 17.45 6.23
CA ALA A 181 2.88 17.40 5.77
C ALA A 181 3.52 16.03 6.09
N PRO A 182 4.34 15.49 5.16
CA PRO A 182 5.01 14.22 5.37
C PRO A 182 6.19 14.33 6.33
N VAL A 183 6.66 13.19 6.80
CA VAL A 183 7.96 13.02 7.44
C VAL A 183 8.71 11.92 6.70
N ILE A 184 10.02 12.08 6.53
CA ILE A 184 10.88 11.02 5.98
C ILE A 184 11.60 10.30 7.12
N THR A 185 11.43 8.98 7.22
CA THR A 185 12.10 8.18 8.26
C THR A 185 13.10 7.18 7.69
N GLU A 186 14.24 7.05 8.37
CA GLU A 186 15.19 5.96 8.11
C GLU A 186 14.61 4.63 8.62
N ARG A 187 14.70 3.57 7.82
CA ARG A 187 14.03 2.28 8.06
C ARG A 187 14.94 1.10 7.72
N SER A 188 14.81 0.00 8.46
CA SER A 188 15.41 -1.30 8.12
C SER A 188 14.78 -1.92 6.89
N SER A 189 15.52 -2.86 6.28
CA SER A 189 15.20 -3.50 4.98
C SER A 189 13.83 -4.19 4.92
N GLY A 190 13.18 -4.48 6.06
CA GLY A 190 11.91 -5.21 6.11
C GLY A 190 10.64 -4.35 6.18
N GLY A 191 10.71 -3.01 6.07
CA GLY A 191 9.55 -2.14 6.32
C GLY A 191 9.54 -0.80 5.59
N THR A 192 9.64 -0.80 4.27
CA THR A 192 9.75 0.42 3.42
C THR A 192 8.41 0.98 2.92
N ARG A 193 7.26 0.35 3.24
CA ARG A 193 5.93 0.86 2.84
C ARG A 193 5.62 2.22 3.48
N HIS A 194 5.19 3.21 2.72
CA HIS A 194 4.75 4.52 3.25
C HIS A 194 3.47 4.36 4.10
N VAL A 195 3.36 5.09 5.21
CA VAL A 195 2.27 4.88 6.16
C VAL A 195 1.49 6.18 6.40
N PRO A 196 0.19 6.23 6.07
CA PRO A 196 -0.63 7.42 6.31
C PRO A 196 -0.82 7.70 7.81
N GLY A 197 -0.98 8.97 8.18
CA GLY A 197 -1.32 9.40 9.55
C GLY A 197 -0.18 9.27 10.58
N ARG A 198 1.05 9.00 10.14
CA ARG A 198 2.20 8.74 11.03
C ARG A 198 3.14 9.92 11.19
N SER A 199 3.00 10.98 10.38
CA SER A 199 3.72 12.22 10.61
C SER A 199 3.18 12.97 11.85
N PRO A 200 3.93 13.92 12.43
CA PRO A 200 3.44 14.76 13.53
C PRO A 200 2.18 15.55 13.18
N TRP A 201 1.93 15.75 11.88
CA TRP A 201 0.86 16.57 11.34
C TRP A 201 -0.26 15.74 10.70
N ALA A 202 -0.38 14.46 11.08
CA ALA A 202 -1.34 13.50 10.51
C ALA A 202 -1.15 13.22 9.00
N GLY A 203 0.00 13.60 8.44
CA GLY A 203 0.45 13.21 7.10
C GLY A 203 1.16 11.86 7.07
N TYR A 204 1.85 11.58 5.97
CA TYR A 204 2.56 10.32 5.77
C TYR A 204 3.88 10.21 6.54
N ASP A 205 4.19 9.01 7.05
CA ASP A 205 5.57 8.56 7.29
C ASP A 205 6.08 7.87 6.02
N ILE A 206 6.93 8.58 5.28
CA ILE A 206 7.57 8.15 4.04
C ILE A 206 8.91 7.49 4.38
N ALA A 207 9.20 6.34 3.80
CA ALA A 207 10.50 5.69 3.96
C ALA A 207 11.59 6.47 3.22
N HIS A 208 12.78 6.57 3.83
CA HIS A 208 13.95 7.22 3.24
C HIS A 208 14.34 6.69 1.85
N THR A 209 13.95 5.46 1.49
CA THR A 209 14.19 4.89 0.15
C THR A 209 13.53 5.69 -0.97
N ALA A 210 12.57 6.57 -0.66
CA ALA A 210 11.98 7.49 -1.64
C ALA A 210 12.95 8.61 -2.09
N VAL A 211 13.99 8.90 -1.30
CA VAL A 211 14.96 9.97 -1.57
C VAL A 211 16.40 9.46 -1.64
N GLU A 212 16.73 8.43 -0.85
CA GLU A 212 18.05 7.81 -0.78
C GLU A 212 17.91 6.28 -0.73
N ARG A 213 17.70 5.64 -1.89
CA ARG A 213 17.49 4.18 -2.00
C ARG A 213 18.61 3.34 -1.41
N ASP A 214 19.86 3.76 -1.60
CA ASP A 214 21.06 2.98 -1.25
C ASP A 214 21.64 3.34 0.11
N ARG A 215 20.94 4.16 0.91
CA ARG A 215 21.45 4.62 2.20
C ARG A 215 21.71 3.42 3.11
N ARG A 216 22.98 3.26 3.49
CA ARG A 216 23.35 2.26 4.50
C ARG A 216 22.91 2.76 5.87
N ILE A 217 21.93 2.08 6.43
CA ILE A 217 21.46 2.34 7.79
C ILE A 217 22.64 2.14 8.73
N SER A 218 22.96 3.16 9.51
CA SER A 218 23.90 2.98 10.61
C SER A 218 23.34 1.87 11.52
N GLN A 219 23.96 0.70 11.51
CA GLN A 219 23.58 -0.36 12.44
C GLN A 219 23.65 0.25 13.84
N ARG A 220 22.56 0.15 14.60
CA ARG A 220 22.63 0.30 16.05
C ARG A 220 23.76 -0.62 16.47
N ARG A 221 24.86 -0.08 17.01
CA ARG A 221 25.85 -0.92 17.70
C ARG A 221 25.05 -1.64 18.78
N SER A 222 24.71 -2.90 18.53
CA SER A 222 24.24 -3.76 19.58
C SER A 222 25.39 -3.79 20.58
N ASN A 223 25.15 -3.38 21.83
CA ASN A 223 26.02 -3.74 22.93
C ASN A 223 25.90 -5.26 23.14
N ALA A 224 26.30 -6.04 22.15
CA ALA A 224 26.55 -7.44 22.31
C ALA A 224 27.90 -7.51 23.04
N VAL A 225 27.82 -7.75 24.34
CA VAL A 225 28.97 -8.16 25.13
C VAL A 225 29.63 -9.32 24.38
N PRO A 226 30.95 -9.26 24.05
CA PRO A 226 31.62 -10.36 23.39
C PRO A 226 31.42 -11.63 24.23
N ARG A 227 30.68 -12.60 23.71
CA ARG A 227 30.66 -13.93 24.30
C ARG A 227 32.06 -14.51 24.09
N GLU A 228 32.76 -14.67 25.19
CA GLU A 228 34.05 -15.33 25.25
C GLU A 228 33.95 -16.71 24.57
N PRO A 229 34.91 -17.10 23.71
CA PRO A 229 34.84 -18.37 23.00
C PRO A 229 34.87 -19.51 24.02
N THR A 230 33.83 -20.33 24.00
CA THR A 230 33.73 -21.53 24.84
C THR A 230 34.85 -22.48 24.46
N ARG A 231 35.73 -22.75 25.41
CA ARG A 231 36.87 -23.69 25.28
C ARG A 231 36.33 -25.08 24.92
N PRO A 232 36.91 -25.78 23.91
CA PRO A 232 36.43 -27.11 23.54
C PRO A 232 36.71 -28.14 24.65
N PRO A 233 35.87 -29.18 24.78
CA PRO A 233 36.00 -30.17 25.85
C PRO A 233 37.25 -31.02 25.67
N THR A 234 38.05 -31.09 26.74
CA THR A 234 39.21 -31.95 26.88
C THR A 234 38.79 -33.42 26.79
N THR A 235 39.22 -34.13 25.75
CA THR A 235 39.03 -35.58 25.64
C THR A 235 40.00 -36.27 26.59
N SER A 236 39.46 -36.85 27.65
CA SER A 236 40.18 -37.74 28.58
C SER A 236 40.44 -39.09 27.88
N LEU A 237 41.71 -39.40 27.62
CA LEU A 237 42.17 -40.75 27.28
C LEU A 237 42.31 -41.56 28.58
N GLY A 238 41.45 -42.55 28.77
CA GLY A 238 41.60 -43.60 29.79
C GLY A 238 42.38 -44.81 29.25
N PRO A 239 43.09 -45.57 30.11
CA PRO A 239 44.24 -46.38 29.71
C PRO A 239 43.88 -47.78 29.23
N ALA A 240 44.72 -48.31 28.32
CA ALA A 240 44.71 -49.68 27.85
C ALA A 240 45.51 -50.60 28.80
N LEU A 241 44.89 -51.69 29.26
CA LEU A 241 45.45 -52.95 29.81
C LEU A 241 44.28 -53.96 29.68
N GLY A 242 44.33 -55.13 29.05
CA GLY A 242 45.44 -56.04 28.73
C GLY A 242 45.18 -57.38 29.43
N ALA A 243 44.39 -58.28 28.81
CA ALA A 243 44.39 -59.75 28.96
C ALA A 243 43.41 -60.36 27.94
#